data_AF-A0A174TBK2-F1
#
_entry.id   AF-A0A174TBK2-F1
#
_cell.length_a   1.000
_cell.length_b   1.000
_cell.length_c   1.000
_cell.angle_alpha   90.00
_cell.angle_beta   90.00
_cell.angle_gamma   90.00
#
_symmetry.space_group_name_H-M   'P 1'
#
loop_
_entity.id
_entity.type
_entity.pdbx_description
1 polymer ?
#
loop_
_entity_poly.entity_id
_entity_poly.type
_entity_poly.pdbx_seq_one_letter_code
_entity_poly.pdbx_strand_id
1 'polypeptide(L)'
;MKKLFSTLTLAACLGVFVSCTDNEQEMDMFKPANTNSEIEVINGGTMIKFRDMSAYQNALLKVSAMSAQERINYLDSLSFKPQVMIMKEADGELENICNMAADRTSFDALYQKYKQKYGQVFMFNESDPSDLSPYSRLFCPVDEHFVNSEGQFMIGDSLVNSKMYNDFEESEQQFTMVTTRDASTITSVNNAYSRQSKRKVGLRLTTGGSDAPGKTYIHATFTSQKKGAFGWVRYSTNYHVWFNIYGANFEFAQGGFLGYGPVYVPQDGYSFEFAIEMGGNETKILGRKSDGVNCFGSFEVWSRGVPYEQRGVSSVNL
;
A
#
# COMPACT_ATOMS: atom_id res chain seq x y z
N MET A 1 15.02 -70.05 9.05
CA MET A 1 14.02 -70.17 7.97
C MET A 1 14.31 -69.07 6.94
N LYS A 2 15.01 -69.41 5.83
CA LYS A 2 14.50 -69.35 4.43
C LYS A 2 13.77 -68.04 4.10
N LYS A 3 14.48 -67.04 3.54
CA LYS A 3 14.60 -66.67 2.11
C LYS A 3 13.30 -66.10 1.50
N LEU A 4 13.37 -64.85 1.04
CA LEU A 4 13.00 -64.51 -0.35
C LEU A 4 13.72 -63.23 -0.79
N PHE A 5 14.52 -63.42 -1.84
CA PHE A 5 15.18 -62.40 -2.64
C PHE A 5 14.17 -61.78 -3.62
N SER A 6 14.35 -60.50 -3.93
CA SER A 6 14.14 -60.03 -5.31
C SER A 6 15.11 -58.89 -5.60
N THR A 7 16.00 -59.18 -6.52
CA THR A 7 17.04 -58.34 -7.11
C THR A 7 16.44 -57.45 -8.18
N LEU A 8 16.81 -56.16 -8.23
CA LEU A 8 16.80 -55.40 -9.47
C LEU A 8 18.15 -54.69 -9.64
N THR A 9 18.84 -55.10 -10.69
CA THR A 9 20.20 -54.74 -11.09
C THR A 9 20.19 -53.35 -11.73
N LEU A 10 21.03 -52.43 -11.25
CA LEU A 10 21.35 -51.20 -11.99
C LEU A 10 22.80 -51.30 -12.47
N ALA A 11 22.98 -51.57 -13.75
CA ALA A 11 24.24 -51.41 -14.43
C ALA A 11 24.37 -49.94 -14.86
N ALA A 12 25.31 -49.22 -14.27
CA ALA A 12 25.74 -47.91 -14.76
C ALA A 12 27.24 -47.99 -15.03
N CYS A 13 27.58 -47.88 -16.31
CA CYS A 13 28.92 -47.97 -16.86
C CYS A 13 29.85 -46.91 -16.27
N LEU A 14 31.08 -47.31 -15.95
CA LEU A 14 32.20 -46.40 -15.76
C LEU A 14 32.50 -45.68 -17.09
N GLY A 15 32.34 -44.36 -17.11
CA GLY A 15 32.99 -43.47 -18.07
C GLY A 15 34.15 -42.76 -17.37
N VAL A 16 35.36 -43.04 -17.81
CA VAL A 16 36.62 -42.42 -17.37
C VAL A 16 36.66 -40.97 -17.84
N PHE A 17 36.86 -40.00 -16.95
CA PHE A 17 37.26 -38.64 -17.34
C PHE A 17 38.76 -38.49 -17.20
N VAL A 18 39.40 -38.29 -18.35
CA VAL A 18 40.80 -37.91 -18.51
C VAL A 18 40.93 -36.40 -18.32
N SER A 19 41.87 -36.07 -17.43
CA SER A 19 42.58 -34.82 -17.17
C SER A 19 42.70 -33.75 -18.28
N CYS A 20 42.47 -32.49 -17.85
CA CYS A 20 43.07 -31.20 -18.23
C CYS A 20 43.05 -30.73 -19.70
N THR A 21 42.35 -29.63 -19.97
CA THR A 21 42.90 -28.26 -20.16
C THR A 21 41.77 -27.34 -20.62
N ASP A 22 41.24 -26.49 -19.73
CA ASP A 22 40.23 -25.50 -20.13
C ASP A 22 40.91 -24.15 -20.38
N ASN A 23 40.98 -23.78 -21.66
CA ASN A 23 41.16 -22.42 -22.11
C ASN A 23 39.95 -21.59 -21.66
N GLU A 24 40.21 -20.50 -20.94
CA GLU A 24 39.22 -19.46 -20.67
C GLU A 24 38.83 -18.78 -21.98
N GLN A 25 37.68 -19.17 -22.54
CA GLN A 25 36.89 -18.30 -23.39
C GLN A 25 35.63 -17.95 -22.60
N GLU A 26 35.50 -16.67 -22.24
CA GLU A 26 34.26 -16.08 -21.75
C GLU A 26 33.15 -16.33 -22.79
N MET A 27 32.37 -17.40 -22.57
CA MET A 27 31.05 -17.51 -23.15
C MET A 27 30.16 -16.52 -22.41
N ASP A 28 29.85 -15.41 -23.08
CA ASP A 28 28.74 -14.54 -22.74
C ASP A 28 27.48 -15.43 -22.66
N MET A 29 27.10 -15.82 -21.43
CA MET A 29 25.85 -16.50 -21.19
C MET A 29 24.74 -15.50 -21.49
N PHE A 30 24.27 -15.52 -22.74
CA PHE A 30 22.95 -15.04 -23.06
C PHE A 30 21.96 -15.85 -22.22
N LYS A 31 21.61 -15.28 -21.07
CA LYS A 31 20.60 -15.81 -20.16
C LYS A 31 19.33 -15.93 -21.02
N PRO A 32 18.74 -17.13 -21.18
CA PRO A 32 17.51 -17.24 -21.95
C PRO A 32 16.47 -16.35 -21.27
N ALA A 33 16.03 -15.31 -21.98
CA ALA A 33 14.96 -14.44 -21.53
C ALA A 33 13.72 -15.33 -21.38
N ASN A 34 13.36 -15.62 -20.13
CA ASN A 34 12.11 -16.27 -19.82
C ASN A 34 11.00 -15.23 -20.00
N THR A 35 10.61 -14.96 -21.25
CA THR A 35 9.69 -13.88 -21.67
C THR A 35 8.23 -14.15 -21.31
N ASN A 36 7.98 -14.79 -20.16
CA ASN A 36 6.65 -15.06 -19.62
C ASN A 36 6.50 -14.54 -18.17
N SER A 37 7.31 -13.56 -17.76
CA SER A 37 7.09 -12.89 -16.48
C SER A 37 5.84 -12.02 -16.53
N GLU A 38 4.96 -12.15 -15.54
CA GLU A 38 3.77 -11.29 -15.40
C GLU A 38 4.13 -9.81 -15.20
N ILE A 39 5.33 -9.56 -14.69
CA ILE A 39 5.87 -8.25 -14.33
C ILE A 39 7.30 -8.16 -14.86
N GLU A 40 7.59 -7.08 -15.55
CA GLU A 40 8.92 -6.72 -16.04
C GLU A 40 9.31 -5.34 -15.54
N VAL A 41 10.60 -5.11 -15.33
CA VAL A 41 11.15 -3.79 -15.07
C VAL A 41 11.98 -3.38 -16.28
N ILE A 42 11.61 -2.26 -16.89
CA ILE A 42 12.15 -1.79 -18.16
C ILE A 42 12.80 -0.41 -17.98
N ASN A 43 13.31 0.17 -19.07
CA ASN A 43 13.94 1.51 -19.11
C ASN A 43 15.04 1.68 -18.05
N GLY A 44 15.88 0.65 -17.87
CA GLY A 44 17.00 0.68 -16.92
C GLY A 44 16.58 0.76 -15.45
N GLY A 45 15.41 0.22 -15.08
CA GLY A 45 14.96 0.21 -13.68
C GLY A 45 13.95 1.29 -13.32
N THR A 46 13.45 2.06 -14.29
CA THR A 46 12.64 3.28 -14.05
C THR A 46 11.14 3.10 -14.32
N MET A 47 10.74 1.95 -14.86
CA MET A 47 9.35 1.69 -15.23
C MET A 47 9.01 0.22 -14.99
N ILE A 48 7.87 -0.03 -14.34
CA ILE A 48 7.29 -1.36 -14.24
C ILE A 48 6.30 -1.59 -15.39
N LYS A 49 6.33 -2.78 -15.97
CA LYS A 49 5.43 -3.22 -17.04
C LYS A 49 4.74 -4.50 -16.63
N PHE A 50 3.42 -4.49 -16.59
CA PHE A 50 2.60 -5.69 -16.47
C PHE A 50 2.34 -6.27 -17.84
N ARG A 51 2.31 -7.60 -17.95
CA ARG A 51 2.01 -8.29 -19.22
C ARG A 51 0.64 -7.90 -19.78
N ASP A 52 -0.37 -7.85 -18.92
CA ASP A 52 -1.74 -7.48 -19.24
C ASP A 52 -2.48 -6.98 -17.97
N MET A 53 -3.76 -6.63 -18.13
CA MET A 53 -4.58 -6.18 -17.01
C MET A 53 -4.72 -7.26 -15.92
N SER A 54 -4.77 -8.53 -16.29
CA SER A 54 -4.88 -9.64 -15.32
C SER A 54 -3.63 -9.72 -14.44
N ALA A 55 -2.44 -9.58 -15.03
CA ALA A 55 -1.17 -9.53 -14.30
C ALA A 55 -1.10 -8.33 -13.33
N TYR A 56 -1.55 -7.14 -13.75
CA TYR A 56 -1.65 -5.97 -12.88
C TYR A 56 -2.57 -6.22 -11.68
N GLN A 57 -3.76 -6.77 -11.92
CA GLN A 57 -4.75 -7.03 -10.87
C GLN A 57 -4.26 -8.08 -9.87
N ASN A 58 -3.61 -9.15 -10.35
CA ASN A 58 -3.00 -10.17 -9.51
C ASN A 58 -1.86 -9.61 -8.65
N ALA A 59 -1.01 -8.77 -9.23
CA ALA A 59 0.06 -8.09 -8.49
C ALA A 59 -0.51 -7.18 -7.40
N LEU A 60 -1.56 -6.42 -7.71
CA LEU A 60 -2.24 -5.55 -6.76
C LEU A 60 -2.84 -6.34 -5.59
N LEU A 61 -3.54 -7.45 -5.86
CA LEU A 61 -4.07 -8.34 -4.83
C LEU A 61 -2.96 -8.88 -3.93
N LYS A 62 -1.88 -9.37 -4.53
CA LYS A 62 -0.73 -9.92 -3.82
C LYS A 62 -0.09 -8.88 -2.89
N VAL A 63 0.19 -7.68 -3.41
CA VAL A 63 0.78 -6.58 -2.66
C VAL A 63 -0.14 -6.07 -1.55
N SER A 64 -1.45 -6.02 -1.81
CA SER A 64 -2.44 -5.59 -0.81
C SER A 64 -2.54 -6.55 0.37
N ALA A 65 -2.33 -7.85 0.14
CA ALA A 65 -2.37 -8.88 1.18
C ALA A 65 -1.08 -8.97 2.02
N MET A 66 0.05 -8.45 1.53
CA MET A 66 1.33 -8.47 2.24
C MET A 66 1.32 -7.57 3.48
N SER A 67 2.07 -7.97 4.50
CA SER A 67 2.51 -7.03 5.55
C SER A 67 3.39 -5.93 4.97
N ALA A 68 3.57 -4.82 5.69
CA ALA A 68 4.43 -3.74 5.23
C ALA A 68 5.84 -4.24 4.89
N GLN A 69 6.45 -5.07 5.74
CA GLN A 69 7.81 -5.56 5.51
C GLN A 69 7.91 -6.55 4.34
N GLU A 70 6.95 -7.46 4.19
CA GLU A 70 6.91 -8.38 3.04
C GLU A 70 6.75 -7.61 1.73
N ARG A 71 5.88 -6.59 1.74
CA ARG A 71 5.65 -5.70 0.60
C ARG A 71 6.90 -4.94 0.22
N ILE A 72 7.60 -4.37 1.22
CA ILE A 72 8.91 -3.72 1.01
C ILE A 72 9.87 -4.70 0.35
N ASN A 73 10.08 -5.89 0.94
CA ASN A 73 11.02 -6.88 0.42
C ASN A 73 10.66 -7.33 -1.00
N TYR A 74 9.36 -7.51 -1.28
CA TYR A 74 8.87 -7.88 -2.60
C TYR A 74 9.16 -6.77 -3.63
N LEU A 75 8.83 -5.52 -3.32
CA LEU A 75 9.06 -4.39 -4.23
C LEU A 75 10.57 -4.15 -4.46
N ASP A 76 11.39 -4.26 -3.41
CA ASP A 76 12.85 -4.16 -3.51
C ASP A 76 13.43 -5.25 -4.43
N SER A 77 12.87 -6.47 -4.38
CA SER A 77 13.29 -7.59 -5.23
C SER A 77 13.05 -7.35 -6.73
N LEU A 78 12.17 -6.41 -7.09
CA LEU A 78 11.92 -6.05 -8.48
C LEU A 78 13.03 -5.15 -9.06
N SER A 79 13.94 -4.63 -8.23
CA SER A 79 14.94 -3.63 -8.66
C SER A 79 14.29 -2.38 -9.30
N PHE A 80 13.11 -2.01 -8.81
CA PHE A 80 12.33 -0.84 -9.19
C PHE A 80 11.94 -0.08 -7.93
N LYS A 81 11.97 1.26 -7.98
CA LYS A 81 11.65 2.12 -6.84
C LYS A 81 10.29 2.80 -7.03
N PRO A 82 9.19 2.18 -6.59
CA PRO A 82 7.85 2.77 -6.67
C PRO A 82 7.67 3.92 -5.66
N GLN A 83 6.64 4.74 -5.86
CA GLN A 83 6.33 5.86 -4.94
C GLN A 83 6.13 5.42 -3.48
N VAL A 84 5.57 4.24 -3.21
CA VAL A 84 5.42 3.74 -1.83
C VAL A 84 6.77 3.59 -1.11
N MET A 85 7.84 3.24 -1.84
CA MET A 85 9.19 3.15 -1.29
C MET A 85 9.79 4.55 -1.07
N ILE A 86 9.52 5.50 -1.97
CA ILE A 86 9.91 6.91 -1.79
C ILE A 86 9.19 7.53 -0.59
N MET A 87 7.90 7.21 -0.37
CA MET A 87 7.11 7.68 0.76
C MET A 87 7.68 7.16 2.08
N LYS A 88 8.06 5.87 2.13
CA LYS A 88 8.72 5.28 3.31
C LYS A 88 10.02 6.00 3.65
N GLU A 89 10.85 6.30 2.65
CA GLU A 89 12.09 7.06 2.86
C GLU A 89 11.79 8.47 3.38
N ALA A 90 10.77 9.13 2.83
CA ALA A 90 10.35 10.45 3.25
C ALA A 90 9.86 10.45 4.71
N ASP A 91 9.07 9.46 5.12
CA ASP A 91 8.61 9.33 6.51
C ASP A 91 9.79 9.08 7.47
N GLY A 92 10.73 8.21 7.09
CA GLY A 92 11.93 7.92 7.89
C GLY A 92 12.88 9.12 8.01
N GLU A 93 13.10 9.86 6.91
CA GLU A 93 13.91 11.08 6.93
C GLU A 93 13.26 12.17 7.78
N LEU A 94 11.93 12.34 7.73
CA LEU A 94 11.21 13.30 8.56
C LEU A 94 11.31 12.97 10.05
N GLU A 95 11.18 11.70 10.43
CA GLU A 95 11.36 11.27 11.81
C GLU A 95 12.79 11.57 12.29
N ASN A 96 13.80 11.32 11.46
CA ASN A 96 15.20 11.65 11.77
C ASN A 96 15.41 13.17 11.93
N ILE A 97 14.85 13.99 11.03
CA ILE A 97 14.89 15.46 11.16
C ILE A 97 14.29 15.92 12.49
N CYS A 98 13.13 15.37 12.86
CA CYS A 98 12.47 15.71 14.11
C CYS A 98 13.26 15.29 15.35
N ASN A 99 14.07 14.22 15.27
CA ASN A 99 14.87 13.72 16.38
C ASN A 99 16.24 14.41 16.49
N MET A 100 16.80 14.88 15.37
CA MET A 100 18.14 15.48 15.31
C MET A 100 18.15 17.00 15.49
N ALA A 101 17.05 17.69 15.14
CA ALA A 101 16.96 19.14 15.27
C ALA A 101 16.99 19.55 16.75
N ALA A 102 17.96 20.39 17.12
CA ALA A 102 18.13 20.87 18.48
C ALA A 102 17.11 21.95 18.85
N ASP A 103 16.64 22.71 17.85
CA ASP A 103 15.75 23.84 18.01
C ASP A 103 14.91 24.08 16.75
N ARG A 104 14.05 25.11 16.80
CA ARG A 104 13.17 25.44 15.68
C ARG A 104 13.93 25.89 14.43
N THR A 105 15.01 26.65 14.59
CA THR A 105 15.81 27.18 13.48
C THR A 105 16.48 26.07 12.69
N SER A 106 17.12 25.12 13.37
CA SER A 106 17.74 23.95 12.76
C SER A 106 16.70 23.02 12.13
N PHE A 107 15.54 22.84 12.77
CA PHE A 107 14.41 22.11 12.20
C PHE A 107 13.94 22.73 10.89
N ASP A 108 13.63 24.03 10.87
CA ASP A 108 13.08 24.70 9.70
C ASP A 108 14.07 24.62 8.51
N ALA A 109 15.38 24.77 8.75
CA ALA A 109 16.39 24.63 7.70
C ALA A 109 16.46 23.21 7.10
N LEU A 110 16.37 22.16 7.94
CA LEU A 110 16.34 20.77 7.48
C LEU A 110 15.02 20.45 6.76
N TYR A 111 13.90 20.91 7.31
CA TYR A 111 12.57 20.65 6.79
C TYR A 111 12.34 21.32 5.43
N GLN A 112 12.93 22.50 5.18
CA GLN A 112 12.89 23.12 3.85
C GLN A 112 13.62 22.29 2.79
N LYS A 113 14.80 21.73 3.10
CA LYS A 113 15.52 20.83 2.19
C LYS A 113 14.73 19.55 1.93
N TYR A 114 14.09 19.02 2.97
CA TYR A 114 13.20 17.88 2.88
C TYR A 114 12.01 18.16 1.94
N LYS A 115 11.31 19.29 2.10
CA LYS A 115 10.21 19.68 1.20
C LYS A 115 10.68 19.83 -0.25
N GLN A 116 11.86 20.41 -0.48
CA GLN A 116 12.44 20.53 -1.82
C GLN A 116 12.75 19.16 -2.44
N LYS A 117 13.29 18.22 -1.66
CA LYS A 117 13.63 16.86 -2.10
C LYS A 117 12.41 16.06 -2.53
N TYR A 118 11.33 16.12 -1.75
CA TYR A 118 10.14 15.27 -1.95
C TYR A 118 8.97 15.96 -2.66
N GLY A 119 8.96 17.30 -2.76
CA GLY A 119 7.83 18.08 -3.26
C GLY A 119 7.51 17.94 -4.75
N GLN A 120 8.42 17.34 -5.54
CA GLN A 120 8.13 16.98 -6.94
C GLN A 120 7.24 15.72 -7.03
N VAL A 121 7.44 14.75 -6.14
CA VAL A 121 6.70 13.48 -6.14
C VAL A 121 5.45 13.58 -5.25
N PHE A 122 5.56 14.28 -4.12
CA PHE A 122 4.52 14.40 -3.11
C PHE A 122 4.07 15.86 -2.94
N MET A 123 3.00 16.05 -2.19
CA MET A 123 2.50 17.36 -1.78
C MET A 123 2.55 17.49 -0.25
N PHE A 124 2.39 18.71 0.26
CA PHE A 124 2.44 19.01 1.68
C PHE A 124 1.21 19.78 2.08
N ASN A 125 0.81 19.63 3.35
CA ASN A 125 -0.33 20.34 3.89
C ASN A 125 -0.01 21.84 4.01
N GLU A 126 -0.70 22.66 3.21
CA GLU A 126 -0.54 24.12 3.23
C GLU A 126 -1.48 24.79 4.24
N SER A 127 -2.58 24.12 4.61
CA SER A 127 -3.61 24.61 5.53
C SER A 127 -3.23 24.44 7.01
N ASP A 128 -2.63 23.30 7.39
CA ASP A 128 -2.09 23.04 8.73
C ASP A 128 -0.56 22.94 8.66
N PRO A 129 0.19 24.05 8.89
CA PRO A 129 1.65 24.03 8.85
C PRO A 129 2.28 23.23 10.01
N SER A 130 1.47 22.77 10.98
CA SER A 130 1.94 21.83 11.99
C SER A 130 1.90 20.38 11.51
N ASP A 131 1.24 20.08 10.39
CA ASP A 131 1.29 18.79 9.72
C ASP A 131 2.51 18.71 8.81
N LEU A 132 3.49 17.91 9.23
CA LEU A 132 4.80 17.87 8.59
C LEU A 132 4.89 16.81 7.49
N SER A 133 3.91 15.91 7.41
CA SER A 133 4.00 14.69 6.60
C SER A 133 3.78 14.99 5.11
N PRO A 134 4.49 14.29 4.19
CA PRO A 134 4.23 14.38 2.75
C PRO A 134 3.02 13.53 2.37
N TYR A 135 2.26 13.94 1.36
CA TYR A 135 1.06 13.25 0.87
C TYR A 135 1.19 12.86 -0.59
N SER A 136 0.67 11.68 -0.93
CA SER A 136 0.69 11.18 -2.30
C SER A 136 -0.24 12.00 -3.19
N ARG A 137 0.26 12.40 -4.36
CA ARG A 137 -0.52 13.10 -5.37
C ARG A 137 -1.54 12.17 -6.05
N LEU A 138 -1.43 10.86 -5.90
CA LEU A 138 -2.29 9.91 -6.60
C LEU A 138 -3.73 9.97 -6.10
N PHE A 139 -4.67 10.03 -7.04
CA PHE A 139 -6.11 9.91 -6.74
C PHE A 139 -6.44 8.53 -6.15
N CYS A 140 -5.78 7.49 -6.67
CA CYS A 140 -5.92 6.10 -6.26
C CYS A 140 -4.66 5.67 -5.48
N PRO A 141 -4.68 5.65 -4.14
CA PRO A 141 -3.47 5.41 -3.34
C PRO A 141 -2.84 4.03 -3.56
N VAL A 142 -3.60 3.04 -4.05
CA VAL A 142 -3.04 1.72 -4.34
C VAL A 142 -2.07 1.71 -5.52
N ASP A 143 -2.12 2.71 -6.39
CA ASP A 143 -1.21 2.83 -7.52
C ASP A 143 0.24 3.09 -7.05
N GLU A 144 0.43 3.64 -5.83
CA GLU A 144 1.74 3.95 -5.23
C GLU A 144 2.70 2.77 -5.21
N HIS A 145 2.17 1.54 -5.22
CA HIS A 145 2.97 0.31 -5.22
C HIS A 145 3.70 0.05 -6.53
N PHE A 146 3.23 0.65 -7.63
CA PHE A 146 3.68 0.31 -8.98
C PHE A 146 4.07 1.54 -9.81
N VAL A 147 3.57 2.73 -9.47
CA VAL A 147 3.96 3.94 -10.21
C VAL A 147 5.40 4.36 -9.91
N ASN A 148 6.09 4.86 -10.94
CA ASN A 148 7.35 5.56 -10.79
C ASN A 148 7.15 6.97 -10.17
N SER A 149 8.21 7.75 -10.03
CA SER A 149 8.16 9.12 -9.47
C SER A 149 7.24 10.09 -10.23
N GLU A 150 6.88 9.78 -11.48
CA GLU A 150 5.99 10.58 -12.33
C GLU A 150 4.54 10.05 -12.35
N GLY A 151 4.23 8.99 -11.59
CA GLY A 151 2.89 8.39 -11.56
C GLY A 151 2.60 7.46 -12.73
N GLN A 152 3.63 6.87 -13.33
CA GLN A 152 3.50 6.08 -14.55
C GLN A 152 3.85 4.61 -14.32
N PHE A 153 3.20 3.75 -15.08
CA PHE A 153 3.50 2.33 -15.26
C PHE A 153 2.99 1.86 -16.63
N MET A 154 3.28 0.61 -17.03
CA MET A 154 2.77 0.06 -18.28
C MET A 154 1.89 -1.18 -18.08
N ILE A 155 0.88 -1.34 -18.93
CA ILE A 155 0.11 -2.57 -19.11
C ILE A 155 0.22 -2.98 -20.58
N GLY A 156 0.87 -4.12 -20.84
CA GLY A 156 1.30 -4.48 -22.19
C GLY A 156 2.16 -3.35 -22.78
N ASP A 157 1.78 -2.84 -23.94
CA ASP A 157 2.47 -1.73 -24.60
C ASP A 157 1.84 -0.36 -24.31
N SER A 158 0.83 -0.32 -23.44
CA SER A 158 0.13 0.92 -23.09
C SER A 158 0.77 1.57 -21.86
N LEU A 159 1.18 2.83 -22.01
CA LEU A 159 1.55 3.69 -20.88
C LEU A 159 0.28 4.08 -20.11
N VAL A 160 0.28 3.85 -18.82
CA VAL A 160 -0.77 4.29 -17.89
C VAL A 160 -0.23 5.45 -17.09
N ASN A 161 -0.93 6.59 -17.15
CA ASN A 161 -0.69 7.74 -16.29
C ASN A 161 -1.77 7.74 -15.20
N SER A 162 -1.37 7.48 -13.95
CA SER A 162 -2.30 7.54 -12.83
C SER A 162 -2.82 8.96 -12.63
N LYS A 163 -4.11 9.09 -12.34
CA LYS A 163 -4.73 10.37 -12.05
C LYS A 163 -4.11 10.96 -10.78
N MET A 164 -3.79 12.26 -10.82
CA MET A 164 -3.21 12.99 -9.69
C MET A 164 -4.04 14.21 -9.30
N TYR A 165 -3.90 14.62 -8.04
CA TYR A 165 -4.26 15.95 -7.56
C TYR A 165 -3.18 16.97 -7.94
N ASN A 166 -3.61 18.18 -8.25
CA ASN A 166 -2.70 19.29 -8.54
C ASN A 166 -2.03 19.79 -7.26
N ASP A 167 -2.79 19.89 -6.18
CA ASP A 167 -2.37 20.43 -4.89
C ASP A 167 -3.04 19.73 -3.71
N PHE A 168 -2.60 20.10 -2.50
CA PHE A 168 -3.13 19.50 -1.29
C PHE A 168 -4.59 19.87 -1.06
N GLU A 169 -5.05 21.08 -1.40
CA GLU A 169 -6.43 21.54 -1.20
C GLU A 169 -7.44 20.70 -2.01
N GLU A 170 -7.12 20.41 -3.28
CA GLU A 170 -7.89 19.48 -4.11
C GLU A 170 -7.98 18.10 -3.45
N SER A 171 -6.90 17.71 -2.79
CA SER A 171 -6.81 16.48 -2.02
C SER A 171 -7.44 16.56 -0.63
N GLU A 172 -7.65 17.75 -0.04
CA GLU A 172 -8.23 17.93 1.32
C GLU A 172 -9.71 17.56 1.36
N GLN A 173 -10.40 17.65 0.23
CA GLN A 173 -11.72 17.02 0.06
C GLN A 173 -11.67 15.49 0.32
N GLN A 174 -10.45 14.93 0.41
CA GLN A 174 -10.15 13.51 0.47
C GLN A 174 -9.13 13.10 1.54
N PHE A 175 -8.34 13.99 2.15
CA PHE A 175 -7.33 13.64 3.16
C PHE A 175 -7.73 14.07 4.59
N THR A 176 -7.47 13.15 5.52
CA THR A 176 -8.26 12.88 6.72
C THR A 176 -7.93 13.71 7.97
N MET A 177 -6.91 14.58 7.93
CA MET A 177 -6.23 15.04 9.17
C MET A 177 -6.23 16.56 9.39
N VAL A 178 -6.94 17.29 8.51
CA VAL A 178 -6.91 18.76 8.40
C VAL A 178 -7.81 19.46 9.42
N THR A 179 -8.76 18.76 10.02
CA THR A 179 -9.81 19.41 10.82
C THR A 179 -9.31 19.88 12.18
N THR A 180 -9.87 21.02 12.63
CA THR A 180 -9.77 21.50 14.01
C THR A 180 -10.31 20.45 14.99
N ARG A 181 -9.89 20.50 16.26
CA ARG A 181 -10.16 19.47 17.30
C ARG A 181 -11.61 18.99 17.27
N ASP A 182 -11.87 17.83 16.66
CA ASP A 182 -13.14 17.08 16.77
C ASP A 182 -12.96 15.67 16.19
N ALA A 183 -13.85 14.77 16.62
CA ALA A 183 -14.07 13.49 15.95
C ALA A 183 -15.17 13.67 14.89
N SER A 184 -15.00 13.01 13.75
CA SER A 184 -16.01 12.99 12.70
C SER A 184 -17.30 12.34 13.19
N THR A 185 -18.43 12.79 12.64
CA THR A 185 -19.75 12.23 12.93
C THR A 185 -20.34 11.58 11.67
N ILE A 186 -21.49 10.92 11.83
CA ILE A 186 -22.22 10.22 10.75
C ILE A 186 -22.51 11.09 9.51
N THR A 187 -22.47 12.43 9.63
CA THR A 187 -22.64 13.34 8.48
C THR A 187 -21.43 13.38 7.55
N SER A 188 -20.28 12.87 8.01
CA SER A 188 -19.12 12.63 7.14
C SER A 188 -19.41 11.44 6.23
N VAL A 189 -19.02 11.53 4.97
CA VAL A 189 -19.30 10.50 3.95
C VAL A 189 -17.97 9.86 3.53
N ASN A 190 -17.89 8.53 3.64
CA ASN A 190 -16.72 7.70 3.33
C ASN A 190 -15.43 8.10 4.07
N ASN A 191 -15.54 8.86 5.16
CA ASN A 191 -14.41 9.47 5.82
C ASN A 191 -14.64 9.61 7.33
N ALA A 192 -13.95 8.79 8.13
CA ALA A 192 -13.98 8.87 9.59
C ALA A 192 -12.61 9.30 10.13
N TYR A 193 -12.58 10.23 11.09
CA TYR A 193 -11.35 10.72 11.72
C TYR A 193 -11.57 11.14 13.17
N SER A 194 -10.48 11.17 13.94
CA SER A 194 -10.47 11.76 15.28
C SER A 194 -9.13 12.37 15.60
N ARG A 195 -9.16 13.66 15.94
CA ARG A 195 -7.99 14.44 16.34
C ARG A 195 -8.01 14.76 17.83
N GLN A 196 -7.13 14.11 18.56
CA GLN A 196 -6.87 14.35 19.98
C GLN A 196 -5.69 15.31 20.19
N SER A 197 -5.37 15.64 21.43
CA SER A 197 -4.31 16.61 21.76
C SER A 197 -2.92 16.22 21.25
N LYS A 198 -2.60 14.92 21.24
CA LYS A 198 -1.30 14.37 20.84
C LYS A 198 -1.37 13.22 19.84
N ARG A 199 -2.57 12.79 19.44
CA ARG A 199 -2.79 11.64 18.57
C ARG A 199 -3.90 11.96 17.58
N LYS A 200 -3.76 11.47 16.36
CA LYS A 200 -4.78 11.51 15.32
C LYS A 200 -4.94 10.12 14.72
N VAL A 201 -6.16 9.76 14.35
CA VAL A 201 -6.47 8.53 13.59
C VAL A 201 -7.51 8.86 12.53
N GLY A 202 -7.43 8.20 11.38
CA GLY A 202 -8.41 8.30 10.32
C GLY A 202 -8.52 7.04 9.48
N LEU A 203 -9.69 6.85 8.89
CA LEU A 203 -10.01 5.82 7.92
C LEU A 203 -10.86 6.42 6.81
N ARG A 204 -10.45 6.17 5.57
CA ARG A 204 -11.16 6.61 4.38
C ARG A 204 -11.48 5.44 3.46
N LEU A 205 -12.66 5.49 2.84
CA LEU A 205 -13.06 4.54 1.81
C LEU A 205 -13.08 5.20 0.42
N THR A 206 -12.54 4.49 -0.57
CA THR A 206 -12.60 4.87 -1.99
C THR A 206 -12.90 3.65 -2.87
N THR A 207 -13.22 3.88 -4.14
CA THR A 207 -13.43 2.83 -5.14
C THR A 207 -12.46 2.97 -6.30
N GLY A 208 -12.06 1.84 -6.88
CA GLY A 208 -11.21 1.83 -8.08
C GLY A 208 -10.55 0.48 -8.32
N GLY A 209 -10.31 0.12 -9.59
CA GLY A 209 -9.76 -1.19 -9.95
C GLY A 209 -10.75 -2.34 -9.74
N SER A 210 -10.35 -3.54 -10.19
CA SER A 210 -11.17 -4.75 -10.24
C SER A 210 -10.28 -6.00 -10.31
N ASP A 211 -10.74 -7.19 -9.95
CA ASP A 211 -10.17 -8.50 -10.35
C ASP A 211 -11.10 -9.29 -11.28
N ALA A 212 -12.35 -8.86 -11.43
CA ALA A 212 -13.39 -9.63 -12.06
C ALA A 212 -14.33 -8.70 -12.83
N PRO A 213 -14.74 -9.07 -14.07
CA PRO A 213 -15.73 -8.30 -14.81
C PRO A 213 -16.99 -8.03 -13.96
N GLY A 214 -17.43 -6.77 -13.91
CA GLY A 214 -18.61 -6.39 -13.14
C GLY A 214 -18.36 -6.17 -11.65
N LYS A 215 -17.11 -6.15 -11.19
CA LYS A 215 -16.73 -5.86 -9.80
C LYS A 215 -15.79 -4.66 -9.73
N THR A 216 -15.95 -3.84 -8.69
CA THR A 216 -15.05 -2.74 -8.35
C THR A 216 -14.57 -2.90 -6.91
N TYR A 217 -13.26 -2.71 -6.67
CA TYR A 217 -12.73 -2.74 -5.31
C TYR A 217 -13.16 -1.54 -4.48
N ILE A 218 -13.29 -1.78 -3.18
CA ILE A 218 -13.35 -0.77 -2.14
C ILE A 218 -12.01 -0.77 -1.43
N HIS A 219 -11.33 0.37 -1.40
CA HIS A 219 -10.07 0.57 -0.72
C HIS A 219 -10.30 1.28 0.61
N ALA A 220 -9.57 0.85 1.64
CA ALA A 220 -9.51 1.45 2.96
C ALA A 220 -8.13 2.04 3.19
N THR A 221 -8.05 3.38 3.31
CA THR A 221 -6.82 4.10 3.65
C THR A 221 -6.82 4.49 5.12
N PHE A 222 -5.91 3.90 5.89
CA PHE A 222 -5.71 4.10 7.31
C PHE A 222 -4.62 5.15 7.53
N THR A 223 -4.88 6.13 8.39
CA THR A 223 -3.92 7.19 8.71
C THR A 223 -3.78 7.39 10.22
N SER A 224 -2.57 7.66 10.69
CA SER A 224 -2.36 8.07 12.07
C SER A 224 -1.13 8.96 12.23
N GLN A 225 -1.23 9.92 13.14
CA GLN A 225 -0.14 10.86 13.45
C GLN A 225 0.01 11.06 14.95
N LYS A 226 1.26 11.27 15.39
CA LYS A 226 1.63 11.67 16.75
C LYS A 226 2.14 13.11 16.73
N LYS A 227 1.79 13.88 17.75
CA LYS A 227 2.34 15.24 17.94
C LYS A 227 3.71 15.15 18.60
N GLY A 228 4.74 15.58 17.87
CA GLY A 228 6.11 15.77 18.36
C GLY A 228 6.39 17.23 18.77
N ALA A 229 7.67 17.56 18.95
CA ALA A 229 8.12 18.89 19.33
C ALA A 229 7.87 19.95 18.24
N PHE A 230 8.00 19.55 16.97
CA PHE A 230 7.93 20.48 15.83
C PHE A 230 6.60 20.45 15.07
N GLY A 231 5.81 19.38 15.24
CA GLY A 231 4.56 19.19 14.52
C GLY A 231 4.04 17.74 14.61
N TRP A 232 3.11 17.41 13.73
CA TRP A 232 2.52 16.09 13.54
C TRP A 232 3.34 15.30 12.53
N VAL A 233 3.64 14.06 12.91
CA VAL A 233 4.32 13.09 12.05
C VAL A 233 3.59 11.76 12.11
N ARG A 234 3.67 10.98 11.04
CA ARG A 234 3.12 9.63 11.01
C ARG A 234 3.76 8.73 12.07
N TYR A 235 3.02 7.74 12.54
CA TYR A 235 3.54 6.72 13.42
C TYR A 235 2.78 5.41 13.23
N SER A 236 3.40 4.28 13.55
CA SER A 236 2.70 3.00 13.56
C SER A 236 1.77 2.90 14.77
N THR A 237 0.57 2.37 14.57
CA THR A 237 -0.41 2.14 15.63
C THR A 237 -1.21 0.89 15.36
N ASN A 238 -1.85 0.37 16.40
CA ASN A 238 -2.95 -0.58 16.23
C ASN A 238 -4.22 0.21 15.92
N TYR A 239 -4.79 -0.02 14.74
CA TYR A 239 -6.06 0.52 14.29
C TYR A 239 -7.17 -0.45 14.67
N HIS A 240 -8.29 0.09 15.11
CA HIS A 240 -9.50 -0.66 15.37
C HIS A 240 -10.62 -0.06 14.54
N VAL A 241 -11.40 -0.92 13.90
CA VAL A 241 -12.44 -0.50 12.97
C VAL A 241 -13.66 -1.38 13.10
N TRP A 242 -14.82 -0.74 13.04
CA TRP A 242 -16.12 -1.39 13.00
C TRP A 242 -16.83 -0.96 11.72
N PHE A 243 -17.38 -1.92 10.97
CA PHE A 243 -18.09 -1.70 9.73
C PHE A 243 -19.51 -2.26 9.83
N ASN A 244 -20.45 -1.54 9.24
CA ASN A 244 -21.75 -2.04 8.85
C ASN A 244 -22.06 -1.50 7.45
N ILE A 245 -21.79 -2.32 6.43
CA ILE A 245 -21.94 -1.97 5.02
C ILE A 245 -23.03 -2.86 4.42
N TYR A 246 -23.97 -2.25 3.71
CA TYR A 246 -25.06 -2.94 3.05
C TYR A 246 -25.31 -2.42 1.64
N GLY A 247 -25.91 -3.28 0.83
CA GLY A 247 -26.15 -3.04 -0.58
C GLY A 247 -25.03 -3.59 -1.47
N ALA A 248 -25.41 -3.93 -2.70
CA ALA A 248 -24.53 -4.27 -3.82
C ALA A 248 -23.76 -5.60 -3.76
N ASN A 249 -24.20 -6.60 -2.99
CA ASN A 249 -23.45 -7.84 -2.80
C ASN A 249 -22.03 -7.53 -2.30
N PHE A 250 -21.93 -6.68 -1.28
CA PHE A 250 -20.65 -6.35 -0.67
C PHE A 250 -19.94 -7.63 -0.21
N GLU A 251 -18.72 -7.80 -0.69
CA GLU A 251 -17.86 -8.93 -0.35
C GLU A 251 -16.63 -8.38 0.38
N PHE A 252 -16.48 -8.73 1.65
CA PHE A 252 -15.32 -8.36 2.46
C PHE A 252 -14.10 -9.21 2.07
N ALA A 253 -12.96 -8.56 1.84
CA ALA A 253 -11.69 -9.21 1.51
C ALA A 253 -11.01 -9.76 2.78
N GLN A 254 -11.63 -10.73 3.45
CA GLN A 254 -11.19 -11.26 4.74
C GLN A 254 -9.72 -11.69 4.75
N GLY A 255 -9.29 -12.36 3.68
CA GLY A 255 -7.95 -12.91 3.61
C GLY A 255 -6.82 -11.87 3.52
N GLY A 256 -7.11 -10.66 3.00
CA GLY A 256 -6.14 -9.55 2.94
C GLY A 256 -5.85 -8.90 4.29
N PHE A 257 -6.74 -9.05 5.28
CA PHE A 257 -6.55 -8.57 6.65
C PHE A 257 -6.04 -9.67 7.60
N LEU A 258 -6.31 -10.94 7.29
CA LEU A 258 -5.93 -12.09 8.12
C LEU A 258 -4.69 -12.84 7.60
N GLY A 259 -4.06 -12.38 6.51
CA GLY A 259 -2.80 -12.96 5.99
C GLY A 259 -2.96 -14.25 5.18
N TYR A 260 -4.15 -14.53 4.64
CA TYR A 260 -4.44 -15.75 3.86
C TYR A 260 -5.31 -15.48 2.63
N GLY A 261 -4.69 -15.43 1.44
CA GLY A 261 -5.35 -15.36 0.12
C GLY A 261 -6.34 -14.20 -0.06
N PRO A 262 -6.87 -13.96 -1.28
CA PRO A 262 -8.07 -13.15 -1.42
C PRO A 262 -9.30 -14.04 -1.21
N VAL A 263 -9.76 -14.18 0.03
CA VAL A 263 -11.06 -14.78 0.33
C VAL A 263 -12.08 -13.66 0.47
N TYR A 264 -13.00 -13.60 -0.49
CA TYR A 264 -14.13 -12.68 -0.50
C TYR A 264 -15.33 -13.35 0.16
N VAL A 265 -15.77 -12.80 1.29
CA VAL A 265 -16.91 -13.33 2.03
C VAL A 265 -18.07 -12.36 1.91
N PRO A 266 -19.27 -12.81 1.50
CA PRO A 266 -20.47 -11.99 1.53
C PRO A 266 -20.68 -11.45 2.95
N GLN A 267 -20.68 -10.12 3.09
CA GLN A 267 -20.90 -9.42 4.36
C GLN A 267 -21.98 -8.33 4.21
N ASP A 268 -22.83 -8.47 3.19
CA ASP A 268 -23.93 -7.53 2.92
C ASP A 268 -24.90 -7.49 4.12
N GLY A 269 -24.96 -6.35 4.81
CA GLY A 269 -25.84 -6.13 5.97
C GLY A 269 -25.34 -6.72 7.28
N TYR A 270 -24.15 -7.33 7.29
CA TYR A 270 -23.53 -7.85 8.52
C TYR A 270 -22.53 -6.84 9.08
N SER A 271 -22.57 -6.65 10.39
CA SER A 271 -21.57 -5.83 11.08
C SER A 271 -20.35 -6.67 11.45
N PHE A 272 -19.16 -6.12 11.29
CA PHE A 272 -17.92 -6.78 11.66
C PHE A 272 -16.88 -5.78 12.19
N GLU A 273 -16.00 -6.28 13.04
CA GLU A 273 -14.92 -5.50 13.67
C GLU A 273 -13.58 -6.24 13.49
N PHE A 274 -12.50 -5.49 13.31
CA PHE A 274 -11.16 -6.04 13.40
C PHE A 274 -10.15 -4.99 13.90
N ALA A 275 -9.01 -5.49 14.35
CA ALA A 275 -7.88 -4.69 14.80
C ALA A 275 -6.62 -5.10 14.04
N ILE A 276 -5.81 -4.13 13.61
CA ILE A 276 -4.61 -4.38 12.81
C ILE A 276 -3.52 -3.35 13.11
N GLU A 277 -2.27 -3.81 13.29
CA GLU A 277 -1.11 -2.94 13.51
C GLU A 277 -0.43 -2.63 12.18
N MET A 278 -0.37 -1.35 11.82
CA MET A 278 0.23 -0.90 10.57
C MET A 278 0.86 0.50 10.73
N GLY A 279 1.53 0.97 9.68
CA GLY A 279 2.11 2.32 9.62
C GLY A 279 1.06 3.45 9.62
N GLY A 280 1.53 4.69 9.65
CA GLY A 280 0.69 5.89 9.73
C GLY A 280 -0.01 6.32 8.43
N ASN A 281 0.19 5.57 7.34
CA ASN A 281 -0.44 5.79 6.03
C ASN A 281 -0.42 4.48 5.22
N GLU A 282 -1.51 3.74 5.27
CA GLU A 282 -1.59 2.39 4.72
C GLU A 282 -2.91 2.19 3.99
N THR A 283 -2.86 1.68 2.76
CA THR A 283 -4.05 1.38 1.97
C THR A 283 -4.20 -0.13 1.78
N LYS A 284 -5.41 -0.64 2.02
CA LYS A 284 -5.78 -2.04 1.90
C LYS A 284 -7.05 -2.18 1.08
N ILE A 285 -7.19 -3.28 0.33
CA ILE A 285 -8.48 -3.64 -0.26
C ILE A 285 -9.39 -4.10 0.87
N LEU A 286 -10.44 -3.33 1.16
CA LEU A 286 -11.46 -3.69 2.13
C LEU A 286 -12.33 -4.84 1.61
N GLY A 287 -12.67 -4.77 0.33
CA GLY A 287 -13.64 -5.66 -0.30
C GLY A 287 -13.93 -5.24 -1.72
N ARG A 288 -15.03 -5.73 -2.27
CA ARG A 288 -15.53 -5.35 -3.59
C ARG A 288 -17.04 -5.29 -3.64
N LYS A 289 -17.56 -4.52 -4.60
CA LYS A 289 -18.98 -4.37 -4.91
C LYS A 289 -19.23 -4.60 -6.39
N SER A 290 -20.48 -4.83 -6.76
CA SER A 290 -20.89 -4.86 -8.18
C SER A 290 -20.74 -3.48 -8.85
N ASP A 291 -20.30 -3.46 -10.11
CA ASP A 291 -20.15 -2.23 -10.89
C ASP A 291 -21.46 -1.47 -11.04
N GLY A 292 -21.40 -0.14 -10.92
CA GLY A 292 -22.57 0.73 -11.07
C GLY A 292 -23.62 0.62 -9.96
N VAL A 293 -23.36 -0.13 -8.89
CA VAL A 293 -24.27 -0.28 -7.74
C VAL A 293 -23.67 0.38 -6.50
N ASN A 294 -24.49 1.08 -5.73
CA ASN A 294 -24.02 1.79 -4.54
C ASN A 294 -23.97 0.88 -3.30
N CYS A 295 -22.92 1.03 -2.50
CA CYS A 295 -22.85 0.52 -1.13
C CYS A 295 -23.15 1.64 -0.13
N PHE A 296 -23.95 1.33 0.89
CA PHE A 296 -24.35 2.25 1.94
C PHE A 296 -23.98 1.71 3.33
N GLY A 297 -24.10 2.55 4.35
CA GLY A 297 -23.95 2.12 5.74
C GLY A 297 -23.13 3.09 6.56
N SER A 298 -22.33 2.56 7.48
CA SER A 298 -21.50 3.35 8.39
C SER A 298 -20.27 2.59 8.84
N PHE A 299 -19.26 3.33 9.27
CA PHE A 299 -18.08 2.76 9.90
C PHE A 299 -17.53 3.68 10.99
N GLU A 300 -16.76 3.07 11.88
CA GLU A 300 -16.10 3.72 13.00
C GLU A 300 -14.61 3.39 12.99
N VAL A 301 -13.78 4.33 13.45
CA VAL A 301 -12.33 4.13 13.57
C VAL A 301 -11.77 4.72 14.86
N TRP A 302 -10.92 3.95 15.52
CA TRP A 302 -10.11 4.39 16.65
C TRP A 302 -8.75 3.69 16.62
N SER A 303 -7.89 3.96 17.61
CA SER A 303 -6.55 3.36 17.64
C SER A 303 -6.02 3.19 19.07
N ARG A 304 -4.89 2.53 19.23
CA ARG A 304 -4.14 2.52 20.50
C ARG A 304 -3.92 3.92 21.09
N GLY A 305 -3.79 4.95 20.24
CA GLY A 305 -3.58 6.34 20.66
C GLY A 305 -4.84 7.19 20.79
N VAL A 306 -5.99 6.70 20.33
CA VAL A 306 -7.28 7.42 20.34
C VAL A 306 -8.34 6.46 20.85
N PRO A 307 -8.88 6.65 22.06
CA PRO A 307 -9.76 5.67 22.70
C PRO A 307 -11.14 5.60 22.01
N TYR A 308 -11.88 4.52 22.25
CA TYR A 308 -13.17 4.24 21.59
C TYR A 308 -14.22 5.34 21.84
N GLU A 309 -14.21 5.96 23.01
CA GLU A 309 -15.12 7.06 23.36
C GLU A 309 -14.89 8.32 22.51
N GLN A 310 -13.73 8.38 21.84
CA GLN A 310 -13.30 9.47 20.97
C GLN A 310 -13.17 9.01 19.51
N ARG A 311 -13.74 7.86 19.14
CA ARG A 311 -13.66 7.32 17.78
C ARG A 311 -14.25 8.28 16.74
N GLY A 312 -13.72 8.22 15.53
CA GLY A 312 -14.35 8.85 14.38
C GLY A 312 -15.48 7.98 13.86
N VAL A 313 -16.56 8.62 13.39
CA VAL A 313 -17.72 7.96 12.76
C VAL A 313 -17.94 8.54 11.37
N SER A 314 -18.41 7.73 10.44
CA SER A 314 -18.79 8.16 9.07
C SER A 314 -19.92 7.30 8.52
N SER A 315 -20.72 7.89 7.63
CA SER A 315 -21.58 7.15 6.71
C SER A 315 -20.78 6.58 5.53
N VAL A 316 -21.32 5.57 4.85
CA VAL A 316 -20.80 5.00 3.60
C VAL A 316 -21.76 5.33 2.47
N ASN A 317 -21.21 5.78 1.34
CA ASN A 317 -21.90 5.99 0.07
C ASN A 317 -20.90 5.85 -1.08
N LEU A 318 -20.71 4.63 -1.60
CA LEU A 318 -19.66 4.23 -2.55
C LEU A 318 -20.22 3.65 -3.85
#